data_AF-S2K9M9-F1
#
_entry.id   AF-S2K9M9-F1
#
_cell.length_a   1.000
_cell.length_b   1.000
_cell.length_c   1.000
_cell.angle_alpha   90.00
_cell.angle_beta   90.00
_cell.angle_gamma   90.00
#
_symmetry.space_group_name_H-M   'P 1'
#
loop_
_entity.id
_entity.type
_entity.pdbx_description
1 polymer ?
#
loop_
_entity_poly.entity_id
_entity_poly.type
_entity_poly.pdbx_seq_one_letter_code
_entity_poly.pdbx_strand_id
1 'polypeptide(L)'
;MTICSMPLSMKDDIIPFSTLNSNYSIHDSFASFDSSTSSSTPTTTTSRIIHNGDQETRIKQLHNQVEQLSLSNARLVRANRILKLDCDRIVEETTADLKQALKLSVEQNIRLQRANRLLRDDYLSQTEELNNIKMEQIRKMTNVGPEYEYLVQVINLLYRQLAGKPDCESTCCFTDKPLDSSSSLIVSPQTDNNEMKHICRPQVKSHNIPAGGMASALEQENNRLRDGMDILIDDRDALYQLLKDKEEDNETLKYELKVKDDIVKQLEHDFEKMELEVTDLQKLIGLVP
;
A
#
# COMPACT_ATOMS: atom_id res chain seq x y z
N MET A 1 -28.98 10.86 18.24
CA MET A 1 -29.18 10.61 16.80
C MET A 1 -28.70 11.81 16.01
N THR A 2 -27.50 11.74 15.47
CA THR A 2 -27.07 12.63 14.37
C THR A 2 -26.05 11.82 13.56
N ILE A 3 -26.48 11.38 12.39
CA ILE A 3 -25.72 10.55 11.46
C ILE A 3 -25.03 11.53 10.52
N CYS A 4 -23.69 11.60 10.58
CA CYS A 4 -22.91 12.36 9.62
C CYS A 4 -22.65 11.45 8.41
N SER A 5 -23.47 11.62 7.38
CA SER A 5 -23.30 11.00 6.07
C SER A 5 -22.17 11.70 5.31
N MET A 6 -21.08 10.97 5.02
CA MET A 6 -20.05 11.40 4.06
C MET A 6 -20.39 10.78 2.69
N PRO A 7 -20.52 11.58 1.61
CA PRO A 7 -20.72 11.04 0.27
C PRO A 7 -19.39 10.53 -0.31
N LEU A 8 -19.32 9.23 -0.55
CA LEU A 8 -18.35 8.59 -1.44
C LEU A 8 -18.67 8.96 -2.89
N SER A 9 -17.88 9.86 -3.46
CA SER A 9 -17.73 9.97 -4.92
C SER A 9 -16.36 10.57 -5.23
N MET A 10 -15.34 9.72 -5.28
CA MET A 10 -14.10 10.00 -5.97
C MET A 10 -14.18 9.21 -7.27
N LYS A 11 -14.46 9.89 -8.37
CA LYS A 11 -14.39 9.32 -9.71
C LYS A 11 -12.94 8.91 -9.97
N ASP A 12 -12.78 7.67 -10.39
CA ASP A 12 -11.57 7.13 -10.99
C ASP A 12 -11.22 7.92 -12.25
N ASP A 13 -10.10 8.63 -12.23
CA ASP A 13 -9.36 9.03 -13.42
C ASP A 13 -7.90 8.59 -13.24
N ILE A 14 -7.69 7.27 -13.20
CA ILE A 14 -6.36 6.67 -13.33
C ILE A 14 -6.04 6.66 -14.83
N ILE A 15 -5.33 7.68 -15.29
CA ILE A 15 -4.74 7.70 -16.64
C ILE A 15 -3.61 6.67 -16.66
N PRO A 16 -3.60 5.70 -17.61
CA PRO A 16 -2.52 4.72 -17.72
C PRO A 16 -1.20 5.41 -18.11
N PHE A 17 -0.11 5.09 -17.41
CA PHE A 17 1.24 5.59 -17.73
C PHE A 17 1.83 5.06 -19.05
N SER A 18 1.05 4.38 -19.89
CA SER A 18 1.51 3.83 -21.18
C SER A 18 1.37 4.79 -22.38
N THR A 19 0.85 6.01 -22.19
CA THR A 19 0.57 6.95 -23.32
C THR A 19 1.45 8.20 -23.36
N LEU A 20 2.48 8.33 -22.53
CA LEU A 20 3.36 9.51 -22.51
C LEU A 20 4.73 9.31 -23.18
N ASN A 21 4.90 8.29 -24.01
CA ASN A 21 6.18 8.07 -24.69
C ASN A 21 6.01 7.85 -26.20
N SER A 22 5.74 8.93 -26.93
CA SER A 22 6.11 9.15 -28.34
C SER A 22 5.49 10.45 -28.79
N ASN A 23 6.30 11.50 -28.95
CA ASN A 23 6.19 12.52 -30.00
C ASN A 23 7.18 13.66 -29.73
N TYR A 24 8.47 13.36 -29.87
CA TYR A 24 9.46 14.34 -30.31
C TYR A 24 10.19 13.75 -31.51
N SER A 25 9.51 13.77 -32.66
CA SER A 25 10.19 13.64 -33.95
C SER A 25 10.62 15.05 -34.33
N ILE A 26 11.90 15.36 -34.13
CA ILE A 26 12.51 16.58 -34.69
C ILE A 26 12.58 16.34 -36.19
N HIS A 27 11.59 16.88 -36.90
CA HIS A 27 11.58 16.90 -38.36
C HIS A 27 12.69 17.86 -38.80
N ASP A 28 13.76 17.30 -39.37
CA ASP A 28 14.79 18.05 -40.09
C ASP A 28 14.13 18.79 -41.27
N SER A 29 13.73 20.03 -41.03
CA SER A 29 13.32 20.96 -42.08
C SER A 29 14.57 21.61 -42.69
N PHE A 30 15.37 20.81 -43.43
CA PHE A 30 16.22 21.37 -44.47
C PHE A 30 15.37 21.55 -45.72
N ALA A 31 14.91 22.79 -45.91
CA ALA A 31 14.34 23.24 -47.16
C ALA A 31 15.33 22.98 -48.30
N SER A 32 14.97 22.03 -49.16
CA SER A 32 15.52 21.85 -50.49
C SER A 32 15.23 23.11 -51.31
N PHE A 33 16.21 24.01 -51.43
CA PHE A 33 16.14 25.08 -52.42
C PHE A 33 16.51 24.50 -53.79
N ASP A 34 15.50 24.43 -54.65
CA ASP A 34 15.61 24.18 -56.07
C ASP A 34 16.46 25.29 -56.71
N SER A 35 17.52 24.91 -57.41
CA SER A 35 18.10 25.75 -58.46
C SER A 35 18.49 24.86 -59.61
N SER A 36 17.47 24.49 -60.36
CA SER A 36 17.51 24.21 -61.78
C SER A 36 18.53 25.10 -62.51
N THR A 37 19.72 24.56 -62.77
CA THR A 37 20.63 25.05 -63.80
C THR A 37 20.10 24.61 -65.17
N SER A 38 19.33 25.48 -65.83
CA SER A 38 19.12 25.42 -67.27
C SER A 38 19.99 26.47 -67.95
N SER A 39 20.90 25.95 -68.76
CA SER A 39 21.74 26.67 -69.70
C SER A 39 20.92 27.43 -70.74
N SER A 40 21.16 28.72 -70.92
CA SER A 40 21.25 29.30 -72.27
C SER A 40 22.00 30.64 -72.24
N THR A 41 22.92 30.74 -73.20
CA THR A 41 23.84 31.83 -73.51
C THR A 41 23.15 33.15 -73.84
N PRO A 42 23.86 34.28 -73.67
CA PRO A 42 23.90 35.26 -74.75
C PRO A 42 25.33 35.46 -75.25
N THR A 43 25.51 35.19 -76.54
CA THR A 43 26.62 35.64 -77.36
C THR A 43 26.60 37.16 -77.49
N THR A 44 27.68 37.83 -77.09
CA THR A 44 28.16 39.05 -77.78
C THR A 44 29.63 39.27 -77.46
N THR A 45 30.46 38.91 -78.44
CA THR A 45 31.65 39.63 -78.90
C THR A 45 32.57 40.33 -77.89
N THR A 46 33.68 39.65 -77.62
CA THR A 46 35.05 40.17 -77.84
C THR A 46 35.38 41.56 -77.30
N SER A 47 35.79 41.62 -76.04
CA SER A 47 37.07 42.25 -75.71
C SER A 47 37.80 41.35 -74.70
N ARG A 48 38.88 40.69 -75.15
CA ARG A 48 39.81 40.02 -74.24
C ARG A 48 40.58 41.11 -73.51
N ILE A 49 40.09 41.52 -72.35
CA ILE A 49 40.97 42.05 -71.33
C ILE A 49 41.50 40.83 -70.58
N ILE A 50 42.79 40.57 -70.74
CA ILE A 50 43.50 39.47 -70.08
C ILE A 50 43.61 39.84 -68.59
N HIS A 51 42.63 39.40 -67.78
CA HIS A 51 42.64 39.43 -66.31
C HIS A 51 42.85 38.02 -65.72
N ASN A 52 43.53 37.13 -66.45
CA ASN A 52 43.69 35.72 -66.04
C ASN A 52 44.48 35.56 -64.73
N GLY A 53 45.43 36.47 -64.46
CA GLY A 53 46.17 36.47 -63.18
C GLY A 53 45.31 36.85 -61.98
N ASP A 54 44.36 37.77 -62.14
CA ASP A 54 43.46 38.21 -61.06
C ASP A 54 42.34 37.21 -60.78
N GLN A 55 41.89 36.47 -61.80
CA GLN A 55 40.92 35.39 -61.61
C GLN A 55 41.55 34.17 -60.91
N GLU A 56 42.77 33.79 -61.29
CA GLU A 56 43.44 32.64 -60.67
C GLU A 56 43.82 32.91 -59.21
N THR A 57 44.28 34.14 -58.90
CA THR A 57 44.52 34.57 -57.52
C THR A 57 43.23 34.63 -56.70
N ARG A 58 42.12 35.10 -57.29
CA ARG A 58 40.79 35.07 -56.66
C ARG A 58 40.28 33.64 -56.39
N ILE A 59 40.50 32.71 -57.32
CA ILE A 59 40.14 31.29 -57.12
C ILE A 59 40.96 30.68 -55.98
N LYS A 60 42.27 30.96 -55.92
CA LYS A 60 43.13 30.52 -54.80
C LYS A 60 42.70 31.12 -53.46
N GLN A 61 42.31 32.40 -53.44
CA GLN A 61 41.76 33.05 -52.24
C GLN A 61 40.44 32.41 -51.79
N LEU A 62 39.53 32.13 -52.73
CA LEU A 62 38.27 31.44 -52.42
C LEU A 62 38.52 30.02 -51.91
N HIS A 63 39.47 29.29 -52.48
CA HIS A 63 39.82 27.95 -52.01
C HIS A 63 40.37 27.98 -50.57
N ASN A 64 41.26 28.93 -50.26
CA ASN A 64 41.75 29.14 -48.89
C ASN A 64 40.62 29.53 -47.93
N GLN A 65 39.66 30.35 -48.35
CA GLN A 65 38.50 30.70 -47.53
C GLN A 65 37.62 29.48 -47.26
N VAL A 66 37.38 28.65 -48.28
CA VAL A 66 36.62 27.39 -48.11
C VAL A 66 37.34 26.45 -47.15
N GLU A 67 38.65 26.26 -47.30
CA GLU A 67 39.44 25.42 -46.40
C GLU A 67 39.41 25.94 -44.95
N GLN A 68 39.56 27.26 -44.76
CA GLN A 68 39.48 27.89 -43.44
C GLN A 68 38.09 27.74 -42.81
N LEU A 69 37.02 27.90 -43.59
CA LEU A 69 35.65 27.67 -43.15
C LEU A 69 35.41 26.20 -42.82
N SER A 70 35.92 25.26 -43.61
CA SER A 70 35.83 23.82 -43.34
C SER A 70 36.53 23.44 -42.04
N LEU A 71 37.74 23.96 -41.80
CA LEU A 71 38.47 23.75 -40.54
C LEU A 71 37.73 24.37 -39.34
N SER A 72 37.18 25.57 -39.50
CA SER A 72 36.38 26.24 -38.47
C SER A 72 35.12 25.43 -38.12
N ASN A 73 34.40 24.95 -39.15
CA ASN A 73 33.21 24.13 -38.97
C ASN A 73 33.56 22.80 -38.28
N ALA A 74 34.66 22.14 -38.67
CA ALA A 74 35.13 20.93 -37.99
C ALA A 74 35.53 21.17 -36.52
N ARG A 75 35.98 22.38 -36.15
CA ARG A 75 36.21 22.76 -34.75
C ARG A 75 34.91 23.03 -34.01
N LEU A 76 33.94 23.71 -34.63
CA LEU A 76 32.62 23.96 -34.06
C LEU A 76 31.86 22.65 -33.81
N VAL A 77 31.87 21.71 -34.75
CA VAL A 77 31.26 20.39 -34.58
C VAL A 77 31.86 19.65 -33.39
N ARG A 78 33.19 19.71 -33.23
CA ARG A 78 33.88 19.13 -32.06
C ARG A 78 33.47 19.82 -30.76
N ALA A 79 33.46 21.15 -30.72
CA ALA A 79 33.05 21.91 -29.54
C ALA A 79 31.59 21.63 -29.17
N ASN A 80 30.66 21.60 -30.13
CA ASN A 80 29.26 21.26 -29.91
C ASN A 80 29.10 19.83 -29.37
N ARG A 81 29.89 18.87 -29.87
CA ARG A 81 29.86 17.51 -29.34
C ARG A 81 30.31 17.47 -27.87
N ILE A 82 31.36 18.19 -27.51
CA ILE A 82 31.85 18.27 -26.12
C ILE A 82 30.79 18.92 -25.23
N LEU A 83 30.25 20.08 -25.63
CA LEU A 83 29.20 20.77 -24.87
C LEU A 83 27.95 19.90 -24.68
N LYS A 84 27.56 19.13 -25.70
CA LYS A 84 26.44 18.20 -25.57
C LYS A 84 26.73 17.12 -24.52
N LEU A 85 27.91 16.50 -24.56
CA LEU A 85 28.31 15.50 -23.57
C LEU A 85 28.37 16.09 -22.15
N ASP A 86 28.86 17.32 -22.00
CA ASP A 86 28.90 18.01 -20.70
C ASP A 86 27.49 18.33 -20.19
N CYS A 87 26.60 18.80 -21.06
CA CYS A 87 25.19 19.02 -20.71
C CYS A 87 24.51 17.71 -20.29
N ASP A 88 24.69 16.63 -21.07
CA ASP A 88 24.13 15.31 -20.76
C ASP A 88 24.66 14.80 -19.40
N ARG A 89 25.96 14.96 -19.12
CA ARG A 89 26.57 14.61 -17.83
C ARG A 89 25.98 15.43 -16.67
N ILE A 90 25.84 16.74 -16.82
CA ILE A 90 25.28 17.61 -15.77
C ILE A 90 23.81 17.23 -15.51
N VAL A 91 23.03 16.94 -16.56
CA VAL A 91 21.66 16.47 -16.42
C VAL A 91 21.61 15.13 -15.70
N GLU A 92 22.50 14.19 -16.02
CA GLU A 92 22.59 12.91 -15.30
C GLU A 92 22.96 13.09 -13.83
N GLU A 93 23.98 13.88 -13.51
CA GLU A 93 24.42 14.16 -12.14
C GLU A 93 23.30 14.82 -11.33
N THR A 94 22.63 15.84 -11.89
CA THR A 94 21.53 16.54 -11.20
C THR A 94 20.26 15.71 -11.08
N THR A 95 20.02 14.76 -11.98
CA THR A 95 18.82 13.89 -11.95
C THR A 95 19.06 12.54 -11.28
N ALA A 96 20.30 12.17 -10.94
CA ALA A 96 20.63 10.88 -10.35
C ALA A 96 19.90 10.65 -9.03
N ASP A 97 19.97 11.60 -8.11
CA ASP A 97 19.33 11.52 -6.80
C ASP A 97 17.81 11.44 -6.91
N LEU A 98 17.23 12.23 -7.82
CA LEU A 98 15.79 12.21 -8.11
C LEU A 98 15.35 10.86 -8.70
N LYS A 99 16.13 10.27 -9.61
CA LYS A 99 15.86 8.93 -10.16
C LYS A 99 15.93 7.87 -9.08
N GLN A 100 16.91 7.96 -8.17
CA GLN A 100 17.03 7.04 -7.05
C GLN A 100 15.87 7.18 -6.06
N ALA A 101 15.51 8.42 -5.67
CA ALA A 101 14.37 8.69 -4.81
C ALA A 101 13.06 8.21 -5.42
N LEU A 102 12.85 8.42 -6.72
CA LEU A 102 11.68 7.91 -7.45
C LEU A 102 11.64 6.38 -7.40
N LYS A 103 12.76 5.70 -7.66
CA LYS A 103 12.84 4.23 -7.59
C LYS A 103 12.48 3.71 -6.20
N LEU A 104 13.02 4.31 -5.15
CA LEU A 104 12.71 3.95 -3.76
C LEU A 104 11.23 4.22 -3.43
N SER A 105 10.70 5.36 -3.84
CA SER A 105 9.29 5.70 -3.62
C SER A 105 8.34 4.74 -4.32
N VAL A 106 8.66 4.31 -5.55
CA VAL A 106 7.87 3.32 -6.29
C VAL A 106 7.91 1.97 -5.57
N GLU A 107 9.08 1.53 -5.12
CA GLU A 107 9.22 0.28 -4.37
C GLU A 107 8.41 0.30 -3.06
N GLN A 108 8.51 1.39 -2.29
CA GLN A 108 7.74 1.59 -1.07
C GLN A 108 6.24 1.59 -1.34
N ASN A 109 5.80 2.26 -2.41
CA ASN A 109 4.40 2.29 -2.79
C ASN A 109 3.88 0.89 -3.13
N ILE A 110 4.64 0.10 -3.90
CA ILE A 110 4.29 -1.30 -4.20
C ILE A 110 4.19 -2.13 -2.93
N ARG A 111 5.14 -1.98 -1.99
CA ARG A 111 5.09 -2.68 -0.69
C ARG A 111 3.85 -2.29 0.11
N LEU A 112 3.52 -1.00 0.17
CA LEU A 112 2.33 -0.49 0.86
C LEU A 112 1.04 -0.96 0.21
N GLN A 113 0.95 -0.99 -1.12
CA GLN A 113 -0.21 -1.50 -1.84
C GLN A 113 -0.44 -2.99 -1.54
N ARG A 114 0.63 -3.79 -1.52
CA ARG A 114 0.57 -5.22 -1.17
C ARG A 114 0.13 -5.42 0.28
N ALA A 115 0.72 -4.68 1.22
CA ALA A 115 0.34 -4.74 2.64
C ALA A 115 -1.11 -4.32 2.88
N ASN A 116 -1.58 -3.24 2.24
CA ASN A 116 -2.98 -2.81 2.32
C ASN A 116 -3.95 -3.86 1.77
N ARG A 117 -3.58 -4.54 0.68
CA ARG A 117 -4.40 -5.63 0.15
C ARG A 117 -4.54 -6.77 1.16
N LEU A 118 -3.43 -7.23 1.75
CA LEU A 118 -3.46 -8.28 2.77
C LEU A 118 -4.30 -7.89 3.98
N LEU A 119 -4.09 -6.68 4.52
CA LEU A 119 -4.88 -6.16 5.65
C LEU A 119 -6.38 -6.09 5.33
N ARG A 120 -6.72 -5.72 4.09
CA ARG A 120 -8.12 -5.67 3.66
C ARG A 120 -8.73 -7.06 3.56
N ASP A 121 -7.99 -8.04 3.05
CA ASP A 121 -8.42 -9.43 2.97
C ASP A 121 -8.63 -10.02 4.39
N ASP A 122 -7.70 -9.77 5.32
CA ASP A 122 -7.81 -10.16 6.73
C ASP A 122 -9.02 -9.52 7.42
N TYR A 123 -9.23 -8.22 7.20
CA TYR A 123 -10.37 -7.48 7.74
C TYR A 123 -11.70 -8.06 7.23
N LEU A 124 -11.79 -8.39 5.94
CA LEU A 124 -12.98 -9.00 5.35
C LEU A 124 -13.23 -10.38 5.95
N SER A 125 -12.18 -11.20 6.09
CA SER A 125 -12.28 -12.54 6.68
C SER A 125 -12.76 -12.49 8.14
N GLN A 126 -12.20 -11.61 8.97
CA GLN A 126 -12.64 -11.43 10.36
C GLN A 126 -14.08 -10.90 10.45
N THR A 127 -14.45 -9.99 9.56
CA THR A 127 -15.83 -9.45 9.51
C THR A 127 -16.83 -10.55 9.13
N GLU A 128 -16.47 -11.43 8.19
CA GLU A 128 -17.27 -12.58 7.81
C GLU A 128 -17.39 -13.58 8.97
N GLU A 129 -16.29 -13.91 9.64
CA GLU A 129 -16.27 -14.79 10.80
C GLU A 129 -17.16 -14.26 11.93
N LEU A 130 -17.05 -12.97 12.26
CA LEU A 130 -17.89 -12.32 13.26
C LEU A 130 -19.37 -12.38 12.89
N ASN A 131 -19.71 -12.12 11.63
CA ASN A 131 -21.08 -12.25 11.15
C ASN A 131 -21.58 -13.69 11.24
N ASN A 132 -20.74 -14.67 10.90
CA ASN A 132 -21.07 -16.09 11.02
C ASN A 132 -21.32 -16.49 12.48
N ILE A 133 -20.47 -16.04 13.41
CA ILE A 133 -20.65 -16.27 14.86
C ILE A 133 -21.96 -15.63 15.33
N LYS A 134 -22.24 -14.38 14.95
CA LYS A 134 -23.48 -13.68 15.30
C LYS A 134 -24.71 -14.41 14.77
N MET A 135 -24.68 -14.85 13.52
CA MET A 135 -25.77 -15.62 12.91
C MET A 135 -25.96 -16.97 13.60
N GLU A 136 -24.88 -17.65 13.95
CA GLU A 136 -24.92 -18.91 14.67
C GLU A 136 -25.46 -18.74 16.10
N GLN A 137 -25.11 -17.65 16.77
CA GLN A 137 -25.66 -17.29 18.08
C GLN A 137 -27.16 -17.00 18.03
N ILE A 138 -27.62 -16.29 16.99
CA ILE A 138 -29.04 -16.06 16.73
C ILE A 138 -29.76 -17.39 16.48
N ARG A 139 -29.18 -18.28 15.65
CA ARG A 139 -29.74 -19.60 15.33
C ARG A 139 -29.84 -20.49 16.57
N LYS A 140 -28.80 -20.53 17.40
CA LYS A 140 -28.74 -21.34 18.62
C LYS A 140 -29.54 -20.76 19.78
N MET A 141 -30.05 -19.53 19.64
CA MET A 141 -30.82 -18.81 20.65
C MET A 141 -30.19 -18.82 22.06
N THR A 142 -28.86 -18.93 22.15
CA THR A 142 -28.17 -19.26 23.41
C THR A 142 -28.18 -18.08 24.39
N ASN A 143 -28.28 -16.85 23.87
CA ASN A 143 -28.23 -15.61 24.66
C ASN A 143 -29.48 -14.72 24.48
N VAL A 144 -30.51 -15.18 23.75
CA VAL A 144 -31.79 -14.47 23.68
C VAL A 144 -32.59 -14.85 24.91
N GLY A 145 -32.83 -13.86 25.77
CA GLY A 145 -33.49 -14.06 27.06
C GLY A 145 -34.89 -14.69 26.92
N PRO A 146 -35.40 -15.27 28.02
CA PRO A 146 -36.73 -15.87 28.07
C PRO A 146 -37.84 -14.92 27.61
N GLU A 147 -37.63 -13.60 27.74
CA GLU A 147 -38.54 -12.56 27.30
C GLU A 147 -38.65 -12.48 25.77
N TYR A 148 -37.53 -12.62 25.05
CA TYR A 148 -37.52 -12.62 23.59
C TYR A 148 -38.16 -13.90 23.03
N GLU A 149 -37.86 -15.04 23.64
CA GLU A 149 -38.48 -16.31 23.29
C GLU A 149 -40.00 -16.28 23.49
N TYR A 150 -40.45 -15.72 24.63
CA TYR A 150 -41.86 -15.50 24.90
C TYR A 150 -42.51 -14.56 23.88
N LEU A 151 -41.87 -13.44 23.55
CA LEU A 151 -42.39 -12.48 22.56
C LEU A 151 -42.58 -13.11 21.19
N VAL A 152 -41.60 -13.87 20.69
CA VAL A 152 -41.70 -14.57 19.40
C VAL A 152 -42.86 -15.58 19.42
N GLN A 153 -42.99 -16.33 20.51
CA GLN A 153 -44.08 -17.29 20.69
C GLN A 153 -45.46 -16.62 20.68
N VAL A 154 -45.62 -15.49 21.37
CA VAL A 154 -46.86 -14.71 21.39
C VAL A 154 -47.18 -14.10 20.03
N ILE A 155 -46.18 -13.53 19.34
CA ILE A 155 -46.35 -12.94 18.00
C ILE A 155 -46.83 -14.02 17.00
N ASN A 156 -46.23 -15.20 17.03
CA ASN A 156 -46.64 -16.32 16.17
C ASN A 156 -48.08 -16.77 16.45
N LEU A 157 -48.51 -16.78 17.71
CA LEU A 157 -49.91 -17.04 18.05
C LEU A 157 -50.84 -15.96 17.49
N LEU A 158 -50.49 -14.68 17.63
CA LEU A 158 -51.29 -13.57 17.13
C LEU A 158 -51.45 -13.63 15.61
N TYR A 159 -50.38 -13.97 14.87
CA TYR A 159 -50.46 -14.19 13.42
C TYR A 159 -51.40 -15.34 13.05
N ARG A 160 -51.42 -16.42 13.84
CA ARG A 160 -52.32 -17.57 13.62
C ARG A 160 -53.79 -17.22 13.88
N GLN A 161 -54.06 -16.43 14.92
CA GLN A 161 -55.38 -15.90 15.23
C GLN A 161 -55.90 -14.97 14.13
N LEU A 162 -55.03 -14.09 13.62
CA LEU A 162 -55.34 -13.23 12.46
C LEU A 162 -55.62 -14.04 11.19
N ALA A 163 -54.96 -15.19 11.01
CA ALA A 163 -55.21 -16.11 9.90
C ALA A 163 -56.48 -16.98 10.08
N GLY A 164 -57.27 -16.75 11.14
CA GLY A 164 -58.55 -17.43 11.35
C GLY A 164 -58.45 -18.86 11.89
N LYS A 165 -57.29 -19.26 12.45
CA LYS A 165 -57.08 -20.57 13.09
C LYS A 165 -56.75 -20.41 14.58
N PRO A 166 -57.75 -20.15 15.44
CA PRO A 166 -57.53 -19.91 16.86
C PRO A 166 -57.25 -21.19 17.66
N ASP A 167 -57.71 -22.34 17.17
CA ASP A 167 -57.61 -23.63 17.86
C ASP A 167 -56.44 -24.45 17.32
N CYS A 168 -55.64 -25.04 18.21
CA CYS A 168 -54.58 -25.98 17.84
C CYS A 168 -55.18 -27.38 17.60
N GLU A 169 -55.23 -27.82 16.35
CA GLU A 169 -55.91 -29.07 15.95
C GLU A 169 -55.19 -30.33 16.47
N SER A 170 -53.96 -30.59 16.01
CA SER A 170 -53.20 -31.82 16.28
C SER A 170 -51.82 -31.58 16.91
N THR A 171 -51.34 -30.35 16.83
CA THR A 171 -50.01 -29.93 17.30
C THR A 171 -50.14 -28.63 18.10
N CYS A 172 -49.42 -28.54 19.22
CA CYS A 172 -49.46 -27.37 20.11
C CYS A 172 -48.97 -26.12 19.39
N CYS A 173 -49.71 -25.00 19.51
CA CYS A 173 -49.42 -23.75 18.80
C CYS A 173 -48.08 -23.08 19.16
N PHE A 174 -47.39 -23.52 20.22
CA PHE A 174 -46.13 -22.94 20.69
C PHE A 174 -44.92 -23.86 20.56
N THR A 175 -45.12 -25.18 20.52
CA THR A 175 -44.02 -26.16 20.64
C THR A 175 -43.91 -27.09 19.46
N ASP A 176 -44.83 -27.02 18.48
CA ASP A 176 -44.94 -27.94 17.33
C ASP A 176 -44.91 -29.44 17.71
N LYS A 177 -45.19 -29.74 18.99
CA LYS A 177 -45.28 -31.09 19.52
C LYS A 177 -46.71 -31.62 19.34
N PRO A 178 -46.88 -32.93 19.10
CA PRO A 178 -48.21 -33.53 19.07
C PRO A 178 -48.91 -33.31 20.41
N LEU A 179 -50.21 -33.02 20.35
CA LEU A 179 -51.04 -32.86 21.54
C LEU A 179 -51.20 -34.22 22.22
N ASP A 180 -50.35 -34.51 23.20
CA ASP A 180 -50.44 -35.74 23.97
C ASP A 180 -51.48 -35.62 25.09
N SER A 181 -52.18 -36.71 25.37
CA SER A 181 -53.35 -36.80 26.27
C SER A 181 -53.11 -36.37 27.73
N SER A 182 -51.85 -36.10 28.11
CA SER A 182 -51.41 -35.68 29.43
C SER A 182 -51.44 -34.15 29.66
N SER A 183 -51.64 -33.33 28.61
CA SER A 183 -51.65 -31.86 28.73
C SER A 183 -53.03 -31.23 28.93
N SER A 184 -54.07 -32.06 29.14
CA SER A 184 -55.49 -31.68 29.11
C SER A 184 -56.11 -31.73 30.50
N LEU A 185 -56.05 -30.64 31.27
CA LEU A 185 -56.68 -30.57 32.60
C LEU A 185 -57.37 -29.22 32.82
N ILE A 186 -58.51 -28.97 32.17
CA ILE A 186 -59.70 -28.36 32.80
C ILE A 186 -60.95 -28.89 32.06
N VAL A 187 -61.74 -29.73 32.72
CA VAL A 187 -63.15 -29.95 32.36
C VAL A 187 -63.94 -28.81 32.99
N SER A 188 -64.44 -27.87 32.18
CA SER A 188 -65.44 -26.92 32.66
C SER A 188 -66.79 -27.63 32.66
N PRO A 189 -67.54 -27.67 33.79
CA PRO A 189 -68.86 -28.26 33.77
C PRO A 189 -69.79 -27.30 33.01
N GLN A 190 -70.66 -27.87 32.19
CA GLN A 190 -71.73 -27.21 31.42
C GLN A 190 -71.36 -26.72 30.02
N THR A 191 -71.26 -27.64 29.07
CA THR A 191 -72.05 -27.63 27.82
C THR A 191 -71.83 -28.96 27.07
N ASP A 192 -72.88 -29.51 26.47
CA ASP A 192 -72.99 -30.87 25.94
C ASP A 192 -72.18 -31.18 24.66
N ASN A 193 -70.94 -30.69 24.54
CA ASN A 193 -70.00 -31.13 23.52
C ASN A 193 -68.63 -31.34 24.15
N ASN A 194 -68.17 -32.59 24.16
CA ASN A 194 -66.90 -33.06 24.71
C ASN A 194 -65.71 -32.62 23.82
N GLU A 195 -65.59 -31.34 23.52
CA GLU A 195 -64.41 -30.77 22.88
C GLU A 195 -63.34 -30.57 23.96
N MET A 196 -62.39 -31.51 24.03
CA MET A 196 -61.17 -31.35 24.81
C MET A 196 -60.41 -30.12 24.28
N LYS A 197 -60.60 -28.97 24.92
CA LYS A 197 -59.84 -27.75 24.62
C LYS A 197 -58.44 -27.90 25.21
N HIS A 198 -57.44 -28.06 24.33
CA HIS A 198 -56.04 -28.02 24.72
C HIS A 198 -55.71 -26.63 25.26
N ILE A 199 -54.96 -26.55 26.36
CA ILE A 199 -54.44 -25.27 26.85
C ILE A 199 -53.00 -25.15 26.34
N CYS A 200 -52.83 -24.48 25.20
CA CYS A 200 -51.50 -24.14 24.70
C CYS A 200 -50.92 -23.04 25.58
N ARG A 201 -49.82 -23.35 26.29
CA ARG A 201 -49.02 -22.35 27.01
C ARG A 201 -47.68 -22.15 26.30
N PRO A 202 -47.17 -20.92 26.20
CA PRO A 202 -45.80 -20.66 25.76
C PRO A 202 -44.81 -21.48 26.60
N GLN A 203 -43.96 -22.27 25.95
CA GLN A 203 -42.91 -23.02 26.63
C GLN A 203 -41.58 -22.33 26.33
N VAL A 204 -41.07 -21.61 27.33
CA VAL A 204 -39.77 -20.94 27.27
C VAL A 204 -38.67 -21.99 27.49
N LYS A 205 -37.99 -22.42 26.42
CA LYS A 205 -36.90 -23.41 26.43
C LYS A 205 -35.63 -22.88 27.10
N SER A 206 -35.44 -21.57 27.13
CA SER A 206 -34.33 -20.93 27.86
C SER A 206 -34.38 -21.17 29.38
N HIS A 207 -35.49 -21.68 29.93
CA HIS A 207 -35.57 -22.14 31.33
C HIS A 207 -34.92 -23.51 31.58
N ASN A 208 -34.59 -24.26 30.53
CA ASN A 208 -33.84 -25.52 30.60
C ASN A 208 -32.33 -25.33 30.40
N ILE A 209 -31.81 -24.11 30.57
CA ILE A 209 -30.41 -23.96 30.90
C ILE A 209 -30.30 -24.37 32.36
N PRO A 210 -29.69 -25.51 32.71
CA PRO A 210 -29.53 -25.87 34.11
C PRO A 210 -28.72 -24.73 34.72
N ALA A 211 -29.27 -24.03 35.71
CA ALA A 211 -28.57 -22.95 36.38
C ALA A 211 -27.19 -23.41 36.88
N GLY A 212 -27.02 -24.72 37.17
CA GLY A 212 -25.71 -25.32 37.47
C GLY A 212 -24.80 -25.55 36.26
N GLY A 213 -25.32 -25.82 35.07
CA GLY A 213 -24.53 -26.10 33.86
C GLY A 213 -23.97 -24.84 33.20
N MET A 214 -24.78 -23.78 33.07
CA MET A 214 -24.28 -22.50 32.55
C MET A 214 -23.48 -21.73 33.60
N ALA A 215 -23.85 -21.78 34.89
CA ALA A 215 -23.00 -21.19 35.92
C ALA A 215 -21.65 -21.93 36.02
N SER A 216 -21.63 -23.27 35.94
CA SER A 216 -20.38 -24.03 35.92
C SER A 216 -19.57 -23.79 34.65
N ALA A 217 -20.21 -23.68 33.48
CA ALA A 217 -19.52 -23.33 32.24
C ALA A 217 -18.95 -21.91 32.27
N LEU A 218 -19.70 -20.94 32.80
CA LEU A 218 -19.23 -19.56 32.99
C LEU A 218 -18.13 -19.49 34.05
N GLU A 219 -18.20 -20.28 35.12
CA GLU A 219 -17.17 -20.37 36.14
C GLU A 219 -15.89 -21.01 35.58
N GLN A 220 -16.01 -22.08 34.78
CA GLN A 220 -14.90 -22.70 34.08
C GLN A 220 -14.28 -21.74 33.05
N GLU A 221 -15.10 -21.00 32.31
CA GLU A 221 -14.63 -19.98 31.37
C GLU A 221 -13.95 -18.83 32.11
N ASN A 222 -14.50 -18.37 33.24
CA ASN A 222 -13.88 -17.33 34.06
C ASN A 222 -12.52 -17.78 34.60
N ASN A 223 -12.43 -19.03 35.08
CA ASN A 223 -11.18 -19.60 35.56
C ASN A 223 -10.16 -19.72 34.41
N ARG A 224 -10.58 -20.21 33.24
CA ARG A 224 -9.71 -20.27 32.06
C ARG A 224 -9.23 -18.89 31.59
N LEU A 225 -10.10 -17.88 31.67
CA LEU A 225 -9.75 -16.50 31.34
C LEU A 225 -8.80 -15.90 32.37
N ARG A 226 -8.96 -16.23 33.66
CA ARG A 226 -8.01 -15.84 34.72
C ARG A 226 -6.66 -16.50 34.53
N ASP A 227 -6.62 -17.81 34.31
CA ASP A 227 -5.38 -18.54 34.04
C ASP A 227 -4.68 -17.97 32.79
N GLY A 228 -5.45 -17.66 31.74
CA GLY A 228 -4.92 -17.00 30.55
C GLY A 228 -4.39 -15.59 30.82
N MET A 229 -5.04 -14.83 31.72
CA MET A 229 -4.57 -13.51 32.12
C MET A 229 -3.29 -13.59 32.95
N ASP A 230 -3.17 -14.57 33.84
CA ASP A 230 -1.96 -14.80 34.63
C ASP A 230 -0.79 -15.18 33.73
N ILE A 231 -1.00 -16.08 32.74
CA ILE A 231 0.04 -16.40 31.73
C ILE A 231 0.45 -15.16 30.94
N LEU A 232 -0.52 -14.34 30.51
CA LEU A 232 -0.22 -13.10 29.79
C LEU A 232 0.53 -12.08 30.64
N ILE A 233 0.28 -12.05 31.95
CA ILE A 233 1.03 -11.21 32.90
C ILE A 233 2.46 -11.72 33.05
N ASP A 234 2.65 -13.03 33.20
CA ASP A 234 3.97 -13.66 33.28
C ASP A 234 4.79 -13.43 31.99
N ASP A 235 4.16 -13.61 30.83
CA ASP A 235 4.79 -13.36 29.52
C ASP A 235 5.15 -11.88 29.36
N ARG A 236 4.26 -10.98 29.77
CA ARG A 236 4.52 -9.53 29.76
C ARG A 236 5.72 -9.19 30.64
N ASP A 237 5.79 -9.74 31.84
CA ASP A 237 6.87 -9.45 32.80
C ASP A 237 8.20 -10.04 32.32
N ALA A 238 8.18 -11.24 31.73
CA ALA A 238 9.35 -11.82 31.06
C ALA A 238 9.83 -10.97 29.88
N LEU A 239 8.91 -10.45 29.06
CA LEU A 239 9.24 -9.56 27.94
C LEU A 239 9.80 -8.21 28.43
N TYR A 240 9.26 -7.64 29.50
CA TYR A 240 9.81 -6.41 30.09
C TYR A 240 11.23 -6.62 30.61
N GLN A 241 11.50 -7.75 31.25
CA GLN A 241 12.85 -8.07 31.70
C GLN A 241 13.81 -8.23 30.51
N LEU A 242 13.41 -8.97 29.47
CA LEU A 242 14.22 -9.13 28.27
C LEU A 242 14.47 -7.79 27.56
N LEU A 243 13.47 -6.91 27.49
CA LEU A 243 13.63 -5.58 26.91
C LEU A 243 14.67 -4.77 27.68
N LYS A 244 14.60 -4.79 29.01
CA LYS A 244 15.56 -4.12 29.88
C LYS A 244 16.99 -4.63 29.66
N ASP A 245 17.17 -5.96 29.63
CA ASP A 245 18.49 -6.56 29.38
C ASP A 245 19.03 -6.14 27.99
N LYS A 246 18.15 -6.06 26.98
CA LYS A 246 18.53 -5.60 25.62
C LYS A 246 18.86 -4.12 25.54
N GLU A 247 18.19 -3.28 26.33
CA GLU A 247 18.53 -1.86 26.47
C GLU A 247 19.90 -1.67 27.14
N GLU A 248 20.19 -2.45 28.19
CA GLU A 248 21.51 -2.46 28.85
C GLU A 248 22.63 -2.93 27.89
N ASP A 249 22.40 -4.00 27.12
CA ASP A 249 23.31 -4.44 26.06
C ASP A 249 23.55 -3.31 25.02
N ASN A 250 22.49 -2.60 24.63
CA ASN A 250 22.55 -1.54 23.63
C ASN A 250 23.39 -0.35 24.11
N GLU A 251 23.18 0.09 25.34
CA GLU A 251 23.97 1.17 25.95
C GLU A 251 25.44 0.78 26.10
N THR A 252 25.70 -0.49 26.45
CA THR A 252 27.08 -1.01 26.51
C THR A 252 27.74 -0.99 25.13
N LEU A 253 27.05 -1.44 24.09
CA LEU A 253 27.56 -1.43 22.72
C LEU A 253 27.77 0.00 22.18
N LYS A 254 26.88 0.94 22.51
CA LYS A 254 27.08 2.37 22.18
C LYS A 254 28.33 2.92 22.83
N TYR A 255 28.58 2.59 24.10
CA TYR A 255 29.79 3.00 24.80
C TYR A 255 31.02 2.40 24.15
N GLU A 256 31.01 1.09 23.85
CA GLU A 256 32.13 0.42 23.17
C GLU A 256 32.40 1.02 21.78
N LEU A 257 31.35 1.29 21.00
CA LEU A 257 31.48 1.92 19.69
C LEU A 257 32.09 3.32 19.81
N LYS A 258 31.64 4.12 20.78
CA LYS A 258 32.21 5.44 21.04
C LYS A 258 33.70 5.36 21.39
N VAL A 259 34.09 4.42 22.25
CA VAL A 259 35.50 4.21 22.59
C VAL A 259 36.30 3.81 21.35
N LYS A 260 35.77 2.94 20.50
CA LYS A 260 36.41 2.57 19.23
C LYS A 260 36.57 3.77 18.29
N ASP A 261 35.54 4.59 18.14
CA ASP A 261 35.60 5.81 17.32
C ASP A 261 36.64 6.79 17.86
N ASP A 262 36.73 6.95 19.18
CA ASP A 262 37.74 7.81 19.81
C ASP A 262 39.16 7.27 19.60
N ILE A 263 39.37 5.95 19.66
CA ILE A 263 40.64 5.30 19.33
C ILE A 263 40.99 5.51 17.85
N VAL A 264 40.03 5.34 16.94
CA VAL A 264 40.25 5.54 15.50
C VAL A 264 40.66 6.98 15.22
N LYS A 265 39.97 7.97 15.80
CA LYS A 265 40.35 9.38 15.68
C LYS A 265 41.75 9.66 16.21
N GLN A 266 42.12 9.04 17.33
CA GLN A 266 43.47 9.17 17.86
C GLN A 266 44.50 8.57 16.91
N LEU A 267 44.23 7.40 16.34
CA LEU A 267 45.12 6.77 15.37
C LEU A 267 45.24 7.60 14.09
N GLU A 268 44.15 8.16 13.57
CA GLU A 268 44.18 9.07 12.41
C GLU A 268 45.07 10.28 12.69
N HIS A 269 44.96 10.89 13.87
CA HIS A 269 45.80 12.01 14.28
C HIS A 269 47.28 11.61 14.42
N ASP A 270 47.55 10.45 15.02
CA ASP A 270 48.91 9.92 15.17
C ASP A 270 49.53 9.58 13.81
N PHE A 271 48.74 9.06 12.86
CA PHE A 271 49.18 8.81 11.48
C PHE A 271 49.48 10.10 10.74
N GLU A 272 48.61 11.11 10.83
CA GLU A 272 48.83 12.42 10.21
C GLU A 272 50.11 13.08 10.75
N LYS A 273 50.33 13.01 12.07
CA LYS A 273 51.56 13.51 12.70
C LYS A 273 52.80 12.75 12.21
N MET A 274 52.72 11.42 12.13
CA MET A 274 53.83 10.60 11.65
C MET A 274 54.15 10.87 10.17
N GLU A 275 53.13 11.05 9.33
CA GLU A 275 53.30 11.42 7.92
C GLU A 275 54.04 12.76 7.79
N LEU A 276 53.72 13.73 8.65
CA LEU A 276 54.37 15.03 8.69
C LEU A 276 55.84 14.91 9.12
N GLU A 277 56.13 14.14 10.17
CA GLU A 277 57.49 13.86 10.63
C GLU A 277 58.33 13.12 9.56
N VAL A 278 57.74 12.14 8.87
CA VAL A 278 58.41 11.42 7.76
C VAL A 278 58.69 12.36 6.60
N THR A 279 57.75 13.23 6.24
CA THR A 279 57.93 14.21 5.18
C THR A 279 59.06 15.19 5.52
N ASP A 280 59.14 15.63 6.77
CA ASP A 280 60.21 16.51 7.23
C ASP A 280 61.57 15.82 7.24
N LEU A 281 61.65 14.55 7.65
CA LEU A 281 62.87 13.73 7.56
C LEU A 281 63.31 13.49 6.11
N GLN A 282 62.36 13.23 5.20
CA GLN A 282 62.64 13.07 3.77
C GLN A 282 63.22 14.35 3.15
N LYS A 283 62.70 15.53 3.54
CA LYS A 283 63.27 16.83 3.16
C LYS A 283 64.67 17.03 3.74
N LEU A 284 64.90 16.65 4.99
CA LEU A 284 66.19 16.81 5.67
C LEU A 284 67.30 15.95 5.06
N ILE A 285 66.96 14.75 4.59
CA ILE A 285 67.89 13.77 4.02
C ILE A 285 68.13 14.00 2.51
N GLY A 286 67.42 14.96 1.89
CA GLY A 286 67.61 15.32 0.48
C GLY A 286 67.07 14.27 -0.50
N LEU A 287 66.08 13.47 -0.08
CA LEU A 287 65.48 12.39 -0.87
C LEU A 287 64.24 12.80 -1.69
N VAL A 288 63.90 14.09 -1.71
CA VAL A 288 62.90 14.66 -2.62
C VAL A 288 63.54 15.87 -3.32
N PRO A 289 63.53 15.94 -4.68
CA PRO A 289 64.00 17.13 -5.42
C PRO A 289 63.20 18.39 -5.10
#